data_AF-A0A2H0XQR8-F1
#
_entry.id   AF-A0A2H0XQR8-F1
#
_cell.length_a   1.000
_cell.length_b   1.000
_cell.length_c   1.000
_cell.angle_alpha   90.00
_cell.angle_beta   90.00
_cell.angle_gamma   90.00
#
_symmetry.space_group_name_H-M   'P 1'
#
loop_
_entity.id
_entity.type
_entity.pdbx_description
1 polymer ?
#
loop_
_entity_poly.entity_id
_entity_poly.type
_entity_poly.pdbx_seq_one_letter_code
_entity_poly.pdbx_strand_id
1 'polypeptide(L)' 'MNKTKWLKTINPLLALSVILQAITGFMIEYLPTAFIGEVHEINALILILLMLTHLTLNWGWISANFYPKKK' A
#
# COMPACT_ATOMS: atom_id res chain seq x y z
N MET A 1 -20.62 7.47 0.29
CA MET A 1 -19.28 7.59 0.91
C MET A 1 -18.36 8.34 -0.03
N ASN A 2 -17.69 9.42 0.41
CA ASN A 2 -16.84 10.22 -0.49
C ASN A 2 -15.51 9.49 -0.74
N LYS A 3 -15.41 8.75 -1.86
CA LYS A 3 -14.20 7.99 -2.26
C LYS A 3 -12.95 8.87 -2.25
N THR A 4 -13.07 10.13 -2.69
CA THR A 4 -11.98 11.10 -2.70
C THR A 4 -11.46 11.41 -1.30
N LYS A 5 -12.35 11.48 -0.29
CA LYS A 5 -11.96 11.66 1.11
C LYS A 5 -11.15 10.46 1.61
N TRP A 6 -11.57 9.24 1.30
CA TRP A 6 -10.84 8.04 1.67
C TRP A 6 -9.47 7.94 0.99
N LEU A 7 -9.38 8.22 -0.30
CA LEU A 7 -8.10 8.23 -1.03
C LEU A 7 -7.11 9.24 -0.47
N LYS A 8 -7.58 10.41 0.00
CA LYS A 8 -6.72 11.40 0.70
C LYS A 8 -6.10 10.87 1.99
N THR A 9 -6.71 9.86 2.62
CA THR A 9 -6.16 9.19 3.80
C THR A 9 -5.33 7.96 3.42
N ILE A 10 -5.83 7.11 2.52
CA ILE A 10 -5.16 5.86 2.14
C ILE A 10 -3.85 6.13 1.40
N ASN A 11 -3.77 7.14 0.53
CA ASN A 11 -2.57 7.41 -0.25
C ASN A 11 -1.33 7.74 0.60
N PRO A 12 -1.38 8.68 1.57
CA PRO A 12 -0.22 8.94 2.43
C PRO A 12 0.12 7.75 3.34
N LEU A 13 -0.87 6.99 3.83
CA LEU A 13 -0.61 5.77 4.60
C LEU A 13 0.10 4.70 3.76
N LEU A 14 -0.34 4.52 2.51
CA LEU A 14 0.30 3.62 1.55
C LEU A 14 1.75 4.04 1.29
N ALA A 15 1.99 5.33 1.05
CA ALA A 15 3.33 5.87 0.84
C ALA A 15 4.24 5.63 2.06
N LEU A 16 3.74 5.91 3.27
CA LEU A 16 4.48 5.67 4.51
C LEU A 16 4.79 4.18 4.71
N SER A 17 3.82 3.30 4.46
CA SER A 17 4.00 1.86 4.59
C SER A 17 5.01 1.31 3.57
N VAL A 18 5.04 1.83 2.33
CA VAL A 18 6.08 1.48 1.35
C VAL A 18 7.47 1.90 1.82
N ILE A 19 7.61 3.11 2.34
CA ILE A 19 8.89 3.60 2.88
C ILE A 19 9.35 2.74 4.06
N LEU A 20 8.44 2.43 4.99
CA LEU A 20 8.75 1.57 6.13
C LEU A 20 9.14 0.15 5.68
N GLN A 21 8.46 -0.41 4.67
CA GLN A 21 8.78 -1.73 4.14
C GLN A 21 10.19 -1.75 3.54
N ALA A 22 10.54 -0.72 2.77
CA ALA A 22 11.86 -0.59 2.16
C ALA A 22 12.96 -0.45 3.21
N ILE A 23 12.78 0.47 4.17
CA ILE A 23 13.75 0.68 5.26
C ILE A 23 13.95 -0.61 6.06
N THR A 24 12.87 -1.25 6.50
CA THR A 24 12.97 -2.47 7.31
C THR A 24 13.57 -3.63 6.51
N GLY A 25 13.25 -3.75 5.22
CA GLY A 25 13.86 -4.74 4.32
C GLY A 25 15.37 -4.59 4.23
N PHE A 26 15.86 -3.36 4.00
CA PHE A 26 17.30 -3.09 4.02
C PHE A 26 17.91 -3.31 5.41
N MET A 27 17.23 -2.88 6.48
CA MET A 27 17.75 -3.03 7.83
C MET A 27 17.88 -4.49 8.26
N ILE A 28 17.02 -5.41 7.80
CA ILE A 28 17.15 -6.84 8.12
C ILE A 28 18.51 -7.40 7.65
N GLU A 29 19.04 -6.92 6.52
CA GLU A 29 20.33 -7.36 5.99
C GLU A 29 21.51 -6.91 6.86
N TYR A 30 21.42 -5.74 7.49
CA TYR A 30 22.53 -5.15 8.27
C TYR A 30 22.37 -5.30 9.79
N LEU A 31 21.14 -5.42 10.27
CA LEU A 31 20.74 -5.46 11.69
C LEU A 31 19.64 -6.52 11.86
N PRO A 32 19.98 -7.82 11.81
CA PRO A 32 19.01 -8.92 11.90
C PRO A 32 18.51 -9.11 13.34
N THR A 33 17.73 -8.14 13.82
CA THR A 33 17.04 -8.22 15.10
C THR A 33 15.62 -8.77 14.88
N ALA A 34 15.14 -9.59 15.82
CA ALA A 34 13.76 -10.10 15.77
C ALA A 34 12.73 -8.97 15.65
N PHE A 35 12.99 -7.85 16.34
CA PHE A 35 12.14 -6.67 16.28
C PHE A 35 11.97 -6.10 14.86
N ILE A 36 13.06 -5.94 14.10
CA ILE A 36 12.96 -5.41 12.73
C ILE A 36 12.22 -6.41 11.82
N GLY A 37 12.46 -7.70 12.00
CA GLY A 37 11.72 -8.76 11.30
C GLY A 37 10.22 -8.70 11.56
N GLU A 38 9.80 -8.65 12.83
CA GLU A 38 8.40 -8.53 13.22
C GLU A 38 7.74 -7.27 12.64
N VAL A 39 8.42 -6.12 12.72
CA VAL A 39 7.91 -4.86 12.13
C VAL A 39 7.76 -4.98 10.61
N HIS A 40 8.71 -5.62 9.92
CA HIS A 40 8.66 -5.83 8.48
C HIS A 40 7.50 -6.72 8.06
N GLU A 41 7.27 -7.83 8.78
CA GLU A 41 6.18 -8.77 8.51
C GLU A 41 4.81 -8.14 8.77
N ILE A 42 4.65 -7.44 9.90
CA ILE A 42 3.40 -6.74 10.23
C ILE A 42 3.13 -5.63 9.21
N ASN A 43 4.14 -4.83 8.85
CA ASN A 43 3.98 -3.77 7.86
C ASN A 43 3.68 -4.34 6.46
N ALA A 44 4.20 -5.52 6.10
CA ALA A 44 3.86 -6.18 4.83
C ALA A 44 2.35 -6.48 4.75
N LEU A 45 1.76 -6.98 5.83
CA LEU A 45 0.32 -7.23 5.89
C LEU A 45 -0.49 -5.93 5.77
N ILE A 46 -0.09 -4.88 6.49
CA ILE A 46 -0.72 -3.55 6.43
C ILE A 46 -0.63 -2.99 5.01
N LEU A 47 0.54 -3.10 4.36
CA LEU A 47 0.76 -2.63 3.00
C LEU A 47 -0.16 -3.32 2.00
N ILE A 48 -0.34 -4.64 2.11
CA ILE A 48 -1.25 -5.40 1.25
C ILE A 48 -2.69 -4.91 1.43
N LEU A 49 -3.15 -4.71 2.67
CA LEU A 49 -4.50 -4.21 2.94
C LEU A 49 -4.72 -2.79 2.40
N LEU A 50 -3.74 -1.90 2.57
CA LEU A 50 -3.78 -0.54 2.02
C LEU A 50 -3.80 -0.56 0.49
N MET A 51 -3.01 -1.43 -0.14
CA MET A 51 -2.96 -1.59 -1.60
C MET A 51 -4.30 -2.10 -2.15
N LEU A 52 -4.89 -3.14 -1.54
CA LEU A 52 -6.20 -3.66 -1.96
C LEU A 52 -7.30 -2.59 -1.79
N THR A 53 -7.26 -1.86 -0.67
CA THR A 53 -8.20 -0.75 -0.43
C THR A 53 -8.02 0.36 -1.47
N HIS A 54 -6.78 0.73 -1.77
CA HIS A 54 -6.45 1.72 -2.80
C HIS A 54 -6.98 1.27 -4.18
N LEU A 55 -6.69 0.04 -4.61
CA LEU A 55 -7.16 -0.51 -5.88
C LEU A 55 -8.68 -0.53 -5.97
N THR A 56 -9.37 -0.95 -4.90
CA THR A 56 -10.83 -0.99 -4.86
C THR A 56 -11.45 0.40 -4.97
N LEU A 57 -10.88 1.39 -4.25
CA LEU A 57 -11.35 2.78 -4.32
C LEU A 57 -11.09 3.40 -5.70
N ASN A 58 -10.00 3.00 -6.35
CA ASN A 58 -9.55 3.53 -7.65
C ASN A 58 -10.04 2.72 -8.87
N TRP A 59 -10.79 1.62 -8.65
CA TRP A 59 -11.20 0.69 -9.72
C TRP A 59 -11.99 1.36 -10.85
N GLY A 60 -12.78 2.39 -10.54
CA GLY A 60 -13.52 3.14 -11.56
C GLY A 60 -12.59 3.87 -12.53
N TRP A 61 -11.49 4.46 -12.03
CA TRP A 61 -10.48 5.08 -12.88
C TRP A 61 -9.67 4.02 -13.64
N ILE A 62 -9.27 2.93 -12.97
CA ILE A 62 -8.54 1.83 -13.60
C ILE A 62 -9.36 1.26 -14.77
N SER A 63 -10.62 0.91 -14.53
CA SER A 63 -11.47 0.33 -15.58
C SER A 63 -11.72 1.27 -16.76
N ALA A 64 -11.86 2.57 -16.52
CA ALA A 64 -12.01 3.55 -17.59
C ALA A 64 -10.75 3.68 -18.48
N ASN A 65 -9.56 3.50 -17.92
CA ASN A 65 -8.29 3.67 -18.65
C ASN A 65 -7.78 2.36 -19.28
N PHE A 66 -7.97 1.24 -18.60
CA PHE A 66 -7.42 -0.06 -19.02
C PHE A 66 -8.45 -0.99 -19.70
N TYR A 67 -9.75 -0.77 -19.49
CA TYR A 67 -10.83 -1.55 -20.10
C TYR A 67 -11.87 -0.68 -20.80
N PRO A 68 -11.48 0.16 -21.79
CA PRO A 68 -12.43 0.99 -22.51
C PRO A 68 -13.46 0.10 -23.23
N LYS A 69 -14.75 0.38 -23.03
CA LYS A 69 -15.81 -0.25 -23.83
C LYS A 69 -15.58 0.12 -25.30
N LYS A 70 -15.43 -0.88 -26.18
CA LYS A 70 -15.44 -0.64 -27.63
C LYS A 70 -16.79 0.00 -28.00
N LYS A 71 -16.72 1.11 -28.73
CA LYS A 71 -17.91 1.74 -29.34
C LYS A 71 -18.56 0.79 -30.32
#